data_AF-A0A7Y2LY60-F1
#
_entry.id   AF-A0A7Y2LY60-F1
#
_cell.length_a   1.000
_cell.length_b   1.000
_cell.length_c   1.000
_cell.angle_alpha   90.00
_cell.angle_beta   90.00
_cell.angle_gamma   90.00
#
_symmetry.space_group_name_H-M   'P 1'
#
loop_
_entity.id
_entity.type
_entity.pdbx_description
1 polymer ?
#
loop_
_entity_poly.entity_id
_entity_poly.type
_entity_poly.pdbx_seq_one_letter_code
_entity_poly.pdbx_strand_id
1 'polypeptide(L)' 'MSYVLATTEDKVRWYKYKFDQNLKAGDFELLEILDLKQVPLLGDKVAAKDAAKALGLKTWRYVKI' A
#
# COMPACT_ATOMS: atom_id res chain seq x y z
N MET A 1 15.28 4.10 -3.62
CA MET A 1 14.45 4.53 -2.47
C MET A 1 13.09 3.91 -2.68
N SER A 2 12.53 3.26 -1.65
CA SER A 2 11.28 2.51 -1.79
C SER A 2 10.27 2.99 -0.76
N TYR A 3 9.01 3.06 -1.17
CA TYR A 3 7.90 3.56 -0.37
C TYR A 3 6.85 2.47 -0.20
N VAL A 4 6.29 2.40 1.00
CA VAL A 4 5.15 1.53 1.30
C VAL A 4 3.94 2.38 1.67
N LEU A 5 2.75 1.90 1.26
CA LEU A 5 1.47 2.49 1.62
C LEU A 5 1.02 2.01 3.00
N ALA A 6 0.60 2.94 3.85
CA ALA A 6 0.15 2.69 5.22
C ALA A 6 -1.14 3.44 5.53
N THR A 7 -2.00 2.89 6.41
CA THR A 7 -3.18 3.61 6.93
C THR A 7 -2.82 4.78 7.82
N THR A 8 -3.75 5.72 8.03
CA THR A 8 -3.56 6.94 8.87
C THR A 8 -4.00 6.80 10.33
N GLU A 9 -4.47 5.63 10.76
CA GLU A 9 -4.92 5.36 12.16
C GLU A 9 -3.75 5.19 13.15
N ASP A 10 -4.02 5.11 14.46
CA ASP A 10 -2.98 4.92 15.50
C ASP A 10 -2.19 3.62 15.33
N LYS A 11 -2.81 2.61 14.69
CA LYS A 11 -2.18 1.37 14.27
C LYS A 11 -1.99 1.37 12.76
N VAL A 12 -0.75 1.16 12.32
CA VAL A 12 -0.42 1.05 10.90
C VAL A 12 -0.81 -0.33 10.39
N ARG A 13 -1.68 -0.36 9.39
CA ARG A 13 -2.11 -1.56 8.67
C ARG A 13 -1.38 -1.66 7.35
N TRP A 14 -0.97 -2.87 6.98
CA TRP A 14 -0.21 -3.13 5.75
C TRP A 14 -1.04 -3.93 4.76
N TYR A 15 -0.90 -3.61 3.48
CA TYR A 15 -1.68 -4.25 2.43
C TYR A 15 -0.78 -5.11 1.55
N LYS A 16 -1.15 -6.37 1.40
CA LYS A 16 -0.59 -7.27 0.39
C LYS A 16 -1.52 -7.32 -0.80
N TYR A 17 -0.98 -7.03 -1.97
CA TYR A 17 -1.72 -7.03 -3.23
C TYR A 17 -0.75 -7.26 -4.39
N LYS A 18 -1.28 -7.67 -5.54
CA LYS A 18 -0.49 -7.73 -6.77
C LYS A 18 -0.59 -6.38 -7.46
N PHE A 19 0.53 -5.68 -7.58
CA PHE A 19 0.54 -4.37 -8.23
C PHE A 19 0.56 -4.55 -9.76
N ASP A 20 -0.58 -4.26 -10.39
CA ASP A 20 -0.75 -4.20 -11.84
C ASP A 20 -1.72 -3.06 -12.22
N GLN A 21 -1.97 -2.90 -13.53
CA GLN A 21 -2.85 -1.84 -14.04
C GLN A 21 -4.35 -2.10 -13.81
N ASN A 22 -4.74 -3.28 -13.34
CA ASN A 22 -6.12 -3.73 -13.20
C ASN A 22 -6.58 -3.89 -11.74
N LEU A 23 -5.84 -3.31 -10.79
CA LEU A 23 -6.14 -3.39 -9.36
C LEU A 23 -7.53 -2.82 -9.05
N LYS A 24 -8.39 -3.61 -8.38
CA LYS A 24 -9.74 -3.20 -7.99
C LYS A 24 -9.88 -3.01 -6.49
N ALA A 25 -10.91 -2.26 -6.10
CA ALA A 25 -11.31 -2.17 -4.70
C ALA A 25 -11.63 -3.57 -4.16
N GLY A 26 -10.99 -3.96 -3.05
CA GLY A 26 -11.14 -5.28 -2.44
C GLY A 26 -10.08 -6.30 -2.87
N ASP A 27 -9.24 -6.02 -3.88
CA ASP A 27 -8.14 -6.90 -4.30
C ASP A 27 -6.90 -6.76 -3.41
N PHE A 28 -7.07 -6.87 -2.09
CA PHE A 28 -5.99 -6.78 -1.13
C PHE A 28 -6.24 -7.64 0.12
N GLU A 29 -5.14 -8.03 0.77
CA GLU A 29 -5.11 -8.69 2.06
C GLU A 29 -4.46 -7.77 3.11
N LEU A 30 -5.00 -7.76 4.33
CA LEU A 30 -4.45 -7.00 5.45
C LEU A 30 -3.41 -7.83 6.20
N LEU A 31 -2.22 -7.27 6.44
CA LEU A 31 -1.19 -7.87 7.29
C LEU A 31 -1.09 -7.12 8.62
N GLU A 32 -0.98 -7.88 9.71
CA GLU A 32 -0.75 -7.35 11.06
C GLU A 32 0.69 -6.90 11.28
N ILE A 33 1.64 -7.56 10.61
CA ILE A 33 3.08 -7.28 10.69
C ILE A 33 3.58 -6.90 9.29
N LEU A 34 4.48 -5.90 9.23
CA LEU A 34 5.13 -5.52 7.97
C LEU A 34 6.10 -6.61 7.51
N ASP A 35 5.66 -7.47 6.61
CA ASP A 35 6.54 -8.37 5.87
C ASP A 35 6.88 -7.77 4.49
N LEU A 36 8.12 -7.32 4.34
CA LEU A 36 8.62 -6.70 3.11
C LEU A 36 8.67 -7.65 1.90
N LYS A 37 8.53 -8.95 2.11
CA LYS A 37 8.40 -9.93 1.01
C LYS A 37 6.96 -10.03 0.48
N GLN A 38 5.99 -9.55 1.26
CA GLN A 38 4.57 -9.67 0.94
C GLN A 38 3.94 -8.33 0.54
N VAL A 39 4.48 -7.21 1.02
CA VAL A 39 3.98 -5.88 0.69
C VAL A 39 4.73 -5.31 -0.52
N PRO A 40 4.03 -4.82 -1.56
CA PRO A 40 4.68 -4.16 -2.70
C PRO A 40 5.49 -2.93 -2.28
N LEU A 41 6.75 -2.88 -2.72
CA LEU A 41 7.63 -1.73 -2.57
C LEU A 41 7.53 -0.84 -3.81
N LEU A 42 7.08 0.40 -3.64
CA LEU A 42 6.83 1.33 -4.74
C LEU A 42 8.02 2.29 -4.90
N GLY A 43 8.44 2.53 -6.15
CA GLY A 43 9.67 3.27 -6.45
C GLY A 43 9.59 4.77 -6.13
N ASP A 44 8.40 5.35 -6.12
CA ASP A 44 8.17 6.77 -5.85
C ASP A 44 6.79 7.04 -5.22
N LYS A 45 6.57 8.32 -4.84
CA LYS A 45 5.31 8.77 -4.22
C LYS A 45 4.12 8.78 -5.19
N VAL A 46 4.37 8.88 -6.50
CA VAL A 46 3.32 8.92 -7.54
C VAL A 46 2.73 7.51 -7.68
N ALA A 47 3.58 6.50 -7.87
CA ALA A 47 3.18 5.10 -7.92
C ALA A 47 2.41 4.67 -6.66
N ALA A 48 2.86 5.12 -5.47
CA ALA A 48 2.16 4.89 -4.22
C ALA A 48 0.81 5.59 -4.09
N LYS A 49 0.65 6.79 -4.69
CA LYS A 49 -0.65 7.47 -4.76
C LYS A 49 -1.63 6.74 -5.67
N ASP A 50 -1.15 6.25 -6.82
CA ASP A 50 -2.00 5.57 -7.79
C ASP A 50 -2.47 4.20 -7.27
N ALA A 51 -1.59 3.47 -6.59
CA ALA A 51 -1.96 2.26 -5.85
C ALA A 51 -3.06 2.53 -4.80
N ALA A 52 -2.93 3.60 -4.02
CA ALA A 52 -3.92 3.98 -3.01
C ALA A 52 -5.32 4.17 -3.60
N LYS A 53 -5.39 4.89 -4.73
CA LYS A 53 -6.64 5.18 -5.43
C LYS A 53 -7.28 3.91 -6.00
N ALA A 54 -6.47 3.05 -6.62
CA ALA A 54 -6.96 1.80 -7.21
C ALA A 54 -7.50 0.83 -6.16
N LEU A 55 -6.92 0.82 -4.95
CA LEU A 55 -7.42 0.07 -3.80
C LEU A 55 -8.69 0.68 -3.17
N GLY A 56 -9.14 1.86 -3.63
CA GLY A 56 -10.31 2.56 -3.06
C GLY A 56 -10.04 3.21 -1.70
N LEU A 57 -8.77 3.42 -1.33
CA LEU A 57 -8.42 4.04 -0.06
C LEU A 57 -8.64 5.55 -0.13
N LYS A 58 -9.21 6.13 0.92
CA LYS A 58 -9.45 7.59 1.04
C LYS A 58 -8.38 8.30 1.85
N THR A 59 -7.75 7.59 2.79
CA THR A 59 -6.70 8.12 3.66
C THR A 59 -5.53 7.14 3.75
N TRP A 60 -4.31 7.64 3.57
CA TRP A 60 -3.08 6.86 3.65
C TRP A 60 -1.88 7.77 3.98
N ARG A 61 -0.78 7.19 4.43
CA ARG A 61 0.52 7.86 4.63
C ARG A 61 1.63 7.08 3.91
N TYR A 62 2.71 7.80 3.60
CA TYR A 62 3.92 7.20 3.03
C TYR A 62 4.86 6.77 4.15
N VAL A 63 5.31 5.51 4.11
CA VAL A 63 6.41 5.03 4.96
C VAL A 63 7.64 4.86 4.08
N LYS A 64 8.70 5.60 4.41
CA LYS A 64 10.01 5.47 3.75
C LYS A 64 10.80 4.38 4.47
N ILE A 65 11.33 3.43 3.70
CA ILE A 65 12.19 2.33 4.17
C ILE A 65 13.57 2.51 3.58
#